data_AF-A0A5J6DQE3-F1
#
_entry.id   AF-A0A5J6DQE3-F1
#
_cell.length_a   1.000
_cell.length_b   1.000
_cell.length_c   1.000
_cell.angle_alpha   90.00
_cell.angle_beta   90.00
_cell.angle_gamma   90.00
#
_symmetry.space_group_name_H-M   'P 1'
#
loop_
_entity.id
_entity.type
_entity.pdbx_description
1 polymer ?
#
loop_
_entity_poly.entity_id
_entity_poly.type
_entity_poly.pdbx_seq_one_letter_code
_entity_poly.pdbx_strand_id
1 'polypeptide(L)'
;LHLSQKKPEDLELLVKMMEKFNKQNQELRFGTFIFGPVVMRTFYYLDEPQVALSTFKNPELERFFDQPISCQLLMCLLYKHQMYSDIRDVYDTIRKKHVDGKIFGSNCLIVVAAACYKENTPESFDYIVTLWKELNAKGYTATRKAITFIAALALNQNRDGAALEILTAIKESRYIATRCLRVLAFAKLNKFMEIIPIFRSSLDYSSPHSQKESYFHDVIEVLENKLEQAQVSKDDELFKLLSDLKQNEHITYT
;
A
#
# COMPACT_ATOMS: atom_id res chain seq x y z
N LEU A 1 -4.78 -28.39 -2.41
CA LEU A 1 -5.72 -27.41 -1.83
C LEU A 1 -7.05 -28.04 -1.41
N HIS A 2 -7.60 -29.04 -2.13
CA HIS A 2 -8.87 -29.70 -1.76
C HIS A 2 -8.76 -30.88 -0.77
N LEU A 3 -7.57 -31.16 -0.24
CA LEU A 3 -7.33 -32.31 0.65
C LEU A 3 -7.43 -31.96 2.15
N SER A 4 -7.34 -30.68 2.51
CA SER A 4 -7.49 -30.20 3.89
C SER A 4 -8.84 -29.50 3.98
N GLN A 5 -9.71 -29.95 4.89
CA GLN A 5 -10.96 -29.26 5.20
C GLN A 5 -10.71 -28.24 6.32
N LYS A 6 -11.66 -27.33 6.53
CA LYS A 6 -11.64 -26.39 7.66
C LYS A 6 -12.04 -27.12 8.95
N LYS A 7 -11.24 -28.12 9.32
CA LYS A 7 -11.39 -28.95 10.51
C LYS A 7 -10.13 -28.81 11.38
N PRO A 8 -10.26 -28.65 12.70
CA PRO A 8 -9.11 -28.53 13.60
C PRO A 8 -8.11 -29.68 13.43
N GLU A 9 -8.59 -30.90 13.25
CA GLU A 9 -7.74 -32.09 13.11
C GLU A 9 -6.89 -32.04 11.84
N ASP A 10 -7.47 -31.57 10.73
CA ASP A 10 -6.78 -31.42 9.45
C ASP A 10 -5.71 -30.33 9.50
N LEU A 11 -5.99 -29.22 10.20
CA LEU A 11 -5.06 -28.12 10.40
C LEU A 11 -3.90 -28.52 11.31
N GLU A 12 -4.18 -29.21 12.41
CA GLU A 12 -3.14 -29.75 13.28
C GLU A 12 -2.26 -30.78 12.56
N LEU A 13 -2.87 -31.67 11.78
CA LEU A 13 -2.14 -32.64 10.98
C LEU A 13 -1.24 -31.94 9.96
N LEU A 14 -1.75 -30.89 9.28
CA LEU A 14 -0.97 -30.07 8.36
C LEU A 14 0.25 -29.48 9.06
N VAL A 15 0.08 -28.88 10.25
CA VAL A 15 1.19 -28.29 11.01
C VAL A 15 2.23 -29.34 11.40
N LYS A 16 1.79 -30.49 11.93
CA LYS A 16 2.68 -31.60 12.29
C LYS A 16 3.45 -32.16 11.09
N MET A 17 2.79 -32.25 9.93
CA MET A 17 3.45 -32.69 8.68
C MET A 17 4.53 -31.71 8.24
N MET A 18 4.29 -30.40 8.36
CA MET A 18 5.27 -29.37 8.02
C MET A 18 6.47 -29.41 8.96
N GLU A 19 6.26 -29.54 10.27
CA GLU A 19 7.35 -29.65 11.26
C GLU A 19 8.21 -30.88 10.98
N LYS A 20 7.58 -32.04 10.75
CA LYS A 20 8.27 -33.28 10.40
C LYS A 20 9.05 -33.14 9.10
N PHE A 21 8.44 -32.55 8.06
CA PHE A 21 9.09 -32.30 6.78
C PHE A 21 10.28 -31.35 6.92
N ASN A 22 10.15 -30.27 7.70
CA ASN A 22 11.24 -29.31 7.89
C ASN A 22 12.41 -29.95 8.63
N LYS A 23 12.14 -30.73 9.70
CA LYS A 23 13.17 -31.50 10.43
C LYS A 23 13.90 -32.49 9.52
N GLN A 24 13.18 -33.23 8.68
CA GLN A 24 13.78 -34.22 7.77
C GLN A 24 14.60 -33.60 6.64
N ASN A 25 14.18 -32.46 6.08
CA ASN A 25 14.90 -31.82 4.97
C ASN A 25 16.08 -30.95 5.40
N GLN A 26 16.23 -30.65 6.69
CA GLN A 26 17.46 -30.02 7.19
C GLN A 26 18.68 -30.93 7.00
N GLU A 27 18.48 -32.25 7.08
CA GLU A 27 19.54 -33.27 6.93
C GLU A 27 19.70 -33.74 5.48
N LEU A 28 18.61 -33.81 4.71
CA LEU A 28 18.55 -34.30 3.34
C LEU A 28 18.14 -33.17 2.39
N ARG A 29 19.09 -32.40 1.86
CA ARG A 29 18.82 -31.36 0.84
C ARG A 29 18.51 -31.94 -0.55
N PHE A 30 17.53 -32.84 -0.64
CA PHE A 30 17.04 -33.35 -1.91
C PHE A 30 15.65 -32.78 -2.19
N GLY A 31 15.61 -31.65 -2.89
CA GLY A 31 14.37 -31.10 -3.41
C GLY A 31 14.46 -29.62 -3.78
N THR A 32 14.16 -29.30 -5.04
CA THR A 32 13.96 -27.92 -5.52
C THR A 32 12.58 -27.38 -5.15
N PHE A 33 11.72 -28.20 -4.52
CA PHE A 33 10.33 -27.87 -4.29
C PHE A 33 10.13 -27.05 -3.02
N ILE A 34 9.45 -25.92 -3.16
CA ILE A 34 9.24 -24.94 -2.09
C ILE A 34 7.78 -24.99 -1.62
N PHE A 35 7.56 -25.49 -0.40
CA PHE A 35 6.22 -25.69 0.16
C PHE A 35 5.62 -24.47 0.85
N GLY A 36 6.43 -23.49 1.29
CA GLY A 36 5.96 -22.30 2.00
C GLY A 36 4.77 -21.60 1.32
N PRO A 37 4.84 -21.25 0.03
CA PRO A 37 3.72 -20.61 -0.66
C PRO A 37 2.49 -21.51 -0.79
N VAL A 38 2.66 -22.82 -0.92
CA VAL A 38 1.55 -23.78 -1.06
C VAL A 38 0.77 -23.88 0.25
N VAL A 39 1.48 -23.98 1.37
CA VAL A 39 0.90 -24.00 2.71
C VAL A 39 0.19 -22.68 2.99
N MET A 40 0.83 -21.53 2.73
CA MET A 40 0.19 -20.23 2.96
C MET A 40 -1.05 -20.00 2.09
N ARG A 41 -1.06 -20.49 0.83
CA ARG A 41 -2.30 -20.50 0.02
C ARG A 41 -3.38 -21.37 0.62
N THR A 42 -3.01 -22.46 1.30
CA THR A 42 -3.97 -23.34 1.96
C THR A 42 -4.62 -22.64 3.15
N PHE A 43 -3.84 -21.99 4.01
CA PHE A 43 -4.41 -21.17 5.09
C PHE A 43 -5.25 -20.00 4.55
N TYR A 44 -4.82 -19.37 3.46
CA TYR A 44 -5.59 -18.31 2.80
C TYR A 44 -6.93 -18.84 2.29
N TYR A 45 -6.93 -20.02 1.65
CA TYR A 45 -8.14 -20.66 1.11
C TYR A 45 -9.11 -21.10 2.23
N LEU A 46 -8.58 -21.62 3.34
CA LEU A 46 -9.37 -22.03 4.51
C LEU A 46 -9.82 -20.84 5.38
N ASP A 47 -9.30 -19.65 5.10
CA ASP A 47 -9.58 -18.41 5.83
C ASP A 47 -9.21 -18.53 7.32
N GLU A 48 -8.00 -19.01 7.60
CA GLU A 48 -7.48 -19.30 8.95
C GLU A 48 -6.29 -18.37 9.32
N PRO A 49 -6.54 -17.08 9.63
CA PRO A 49 -5.48 -16.10 9.84
C PRO A 49 -4.62 -16.40 11.08
N GLN A 50 -5.23 -16.86 12.17
CA GLN A 50 -4.53 -17.12 13.43
C GLN A 50 -3.60 -18.32 13.32
N VAL A 51 -4.06 -19.40 12.66
CA VAL A 51 -3.23 -20.59 12.39
C VAL A 51 -2.07 -20.23 11.47
N ALA A 52 -2.32 -19.42 10.43
CA ALA A 52 -1.25 -18.96 9.55
C ALA A 52 -0.19 -18.15 10.29
N LEU A 53 -0.61 -17.24 11.18
CA LEU A 53 0.28 -16.39 11.97
C LEU A 53 1.09 -17.17 13.00
N SER A 54 0.44 -18.06 13.75
CA SER A 54 1.12 -18.90 14.75
C SER A 54 2.13 -19.84 14.09
N THR A 55 1.76 -20.41 12.95
CA THR A 55 2.65 -21.24 12.12
C THR A 55 3.85 -20.45 11.61
N PHE A 56 3.64 -19.21 11.15
CA PHE A 56 4.74 -18.34 10.69
C PHE A 56 5.71 -17.97 11.82
N LYS A 57 5.18 -17.74 13.03
CA LYS A 57 5.97 -17.42 14.23
C LYS A 57 6.60 -18.67 14.88
N ASN A 58 6.30 -19.88 14.40
CA ASN A 58 6.85 -21.11 14.96
C ASN A 58 8.37 -21.21 14.69
N PRO A 59 9.22 -21.29 15.74
CA PRO A 59 10.67 -21.44 15.58
C PRO A 59 11.07 -22.69 14.80
N GLU A 60 10.31 -23.79 14.89
CA GLU A 60 10.61 -25.02 14.16
C GLU A 60 10.45 -24.87 12.64
N LEU A 61 9.78 -23.80 12.18
CA LEU A 61 9.49 -23.52 10.78
C LEU A 61 10.18 -22.22 10.30
N GLU A 62 11.20 -21.75 11.03
CA GLU A 62 11.78 -20.42 10.85
C GLU A 62 12.13 -20.06 9.39
N ARG A 63 12.69 -21.03 8.65
CA ARG A 63 13.15 -20.87 7.25
C ARG A 63 12.14 -21.38 6.22
N PHE A 64 11.07 -22.04 6.66
CA PHE A 64 10.10 -22.67 5.77
C PHE A 64 9.35 -21.64 4.92
N PHE A 65 9.14 -20.43 5.47
CA PHE A 65 8.38 -19.33 4.86
C PHE A 65 9.25 -18.16 4.37
N ASP A 66 10.56 -18.35 4.17
CA ASP A 66 11.47 -17.27 3.74
C ASP A 66 11.14 -16.68 2.35
N GLN A 67 10.23 -17.30 1.60
CA GLN A 67 9.88 -16.85 0.26
C GLN A 67 8.98 -15.62 0.29
N PRO A 68 9.26 -14.58 -0.52
CA PRO A 68 8.45 -13.36 -0.59
C PRO A 68 6.95 -13.58 -0.75
N ILE A 69 6.59 -14.56 -1.57
CA ILE A 69 5.19 -14.91 -1.85
C ILE A 69 4.49 -15.47 -0.61
N SER A 70 5.18 -16.29 0.20
CA SER A 70 4.62 -16.86 1.44
C SER A 70 4.20 -15.75 2.40
N CYS A 71 5.10 -14.80 2.63
CA CYS A 71 4.83 -13.65 3.49
C CYS A 71 3.78 -12.71 2.90
N GLN A 72 3.81 -12.44 1.59
CA GLN A 72 2.79 -11.62 0.94
C GLN A 72 1.39 -12.23 1.14
N LEU A 73 1.24 -13.54 0.97
CA LEU A 73 -0.03 -14.24 1.18
C LEU A 73 -0.51 -14.14 2.63
N LEU A 74 0.39 -14.34 3.60
CA LEU A 74 0.08 -14.17 5.02
C LEU A 74 -0.40 -12.75 5.30
N MET A 75 0.35 -11.73 4.88
CA MET A 75 -0.01 -10.33 5.13
C MET A 75 -1.33 -9.95 4.45
N CYS A 76 -1.62 -10.46 3.25
CA CYS A 76 -2.92 -10.28 2.60
C CYS A 76 -4.06 -10.95 3.37
N LEU A 77 -3.85 -12.14 3.93
CA LEU A 77 -4.82 -12.82 4.78
C LEU A 77 -5.11 -11.99 6.03
N LEU A 78 -4.06 -11.55 6.73
CA LEU A 78 -4.18 -10.70 7.92
C LEU A 78 -4.90 -9.38 7.60
N TYR A 79 -4.62 -8.77 6.45
CA TYR A 79 -5.27 -7.53 6.01
C TYR A 79 -6.78 -7.72 5.84
N LYS A 80 -7.20 -8.84 5.23
CA LYS A 80 -8.63 -9.18 5.06
C LYS A 80 -9.36 -9.28 6.41
N HIS A 81 -8.65 -9.73 7.45
CA HIS A 81 -9.17 -9.88 8.82
C HIS A 81 -8.88 -8.67 9.73
N GLN A 82 -8.43 -7.55 9.17
CA GLN A 82 -8.14 -6.30 9.90
C GLN A 82 -7.09 -6.45 11.01
N MET A 83 -6.23 -7.46 10.92
CA MET A 83 -5.13 -7.72 11.86
C MET A 83 -3.91 -6.85 11.54
N TYR A 84 -4.08 -5.53 11.56
CA TYR A 84 -3.09 -4.58 11.03
C TYR A 84 -1.81 -4.49 11.87
N SER A 85 -1.90 -4.62 13.20
CA SER A 85 -0.73 -4.70 14.08
C SER A 85 0.12 -5.92 13.76
N ASP A 86 -0.49 -7.08 13.54
CA ASP A 86 0.22 -8.31 13.20
C ASP A 86 0.93 -8.23 11.85
N ILE A 87 0.40 -7.45 10.89
CA ILE A 87 1.06 -7.19 9.60
C ILE A 87 2.39 -6.46 9.81
N ARG A 88 2.43 -5.48 10.72
CA ARG A 88 3.67 -4.75 11.07
C ARG A 88 4.69 -5.68 11.70
N ASP A 89 4.26 -6.50 12.66
CA ASP A 89 5.12 -7.49 13.32
C ASP A 89 5.71 -8.51 12.34
N VAL A 90 4.88 -9.02 11.43
CA VAL A 90 5.32 -9.95 10.38
C VAL A 90 6.36 -9.29 9.49
N TYR A 91 6.11 -8.06 9.05
CA TYR A 91 7.03 -7.33 8.19
C TYR A 91 8.38 -7.04 8.88
N ASP A 92 8.35 -6.63 10.14
CA ASP A 92 9.57 -6.38 10.92
C ASP A 92 10.37 -7.67 11.15
N THR A 93 9.70 -8.78 11.42
CA THR A 93 10.33 -10.11 11.54
C THR A 93 11.07 -10.47 10.26
N ILE A 94 10.42 -10.29 9.12
CA ILE A 94 11.00 -10.59 7.81
C ILE A 94 12.20 -9.70 7.52
N ARG A 95 12.06 -8.40 7.79
CA ARG A 95 13.12 -7.42 7.57
C ARG A 95 14.37 -7.72 8.41
N LYS A 96 14.18 -8.12 9.69
CA LYS A 96 15.29 -8.51 10.57
C LYS A 96 16.02 -9.76 10.08
N LYS A 97 15.32 -10.70 9.46
CA LYS A 97 15.93 -11.92 8.90
C LYS A 97 16.78 -11.64 7.65
N HIS A 98 16.44 -10.62 6.86
CA HIS A 98 17.08 -10.32 5.58
C HIS A 98 18.10 -9.18 5.70
N VAL A 99 19.10 -9.35 6.58
CA VAL A 99 20.16 -8.35 6.84
C VAL A 99 21.06 -8.11 5.62
N ASP A 100 21.18 -9.09 4.71
CA ASP A 100 22.08 -9.07 3.54
C ASP A 100 21.57 -8.25 2.33
N GLY A 101 20.88 -7.14 2.57
CA GLY A 101 20.55 -6.17 1.52
C GLY A 101 19.48 -6.60 0.51
N LYS A 102 18.93 -7.82 0.60
CA LYS A 102 17.76 -8.23 -0.17
C LYS A 102 16.50 -7.62 0.45
N ILE A 103 16.17 -6.43 -0.03
CA ILE A 103 14.95 -5.71 0.35
C ILE A 103 13.75 -6.59 0.03
N PHE A 104 12.96 -6.88 1.06
CA PHE A 104 11.83 -7.78 0.94
C PHE A 104 10.75 -7.17 0.04
N GLY A 105 10.16 -8.03 -0.81
CA GLY A 105 9.47 -7.65 -2.04
C GLY A 105 8.53 -6.45 -1.93
N SER A 106 8.56 -5.62 -2.97
CA SER A 106 7.78 -4.38 -3.10
C SER A 106 6.30 -4.49 -2.77
N ASN A 107 5.70 -5.66 -3.00
CA ASN A 107 4.30 -5.93 -2.67
C ASN A 107 4.03 -5.97 -1.16
N CYS A 108 4.97 -6.45 -0.35
CA CYS A 108 4.79 -6.51 1.09
C CYS A 108 4.73 -5.10 1.69
N LEU A 109 5.60 -4.19 1.21
CA LEU A 109 5.56 -2.78 1.60
C LEU A 109 4.22 -2.12 1.25
N ILE A 110 3.60 -2.47 0.12
CA ILE A 110 2.26 -1.97 -0.24
C ILE A 110 1.24 -2.40 0.81
N VAL A 111 1.27 -3.67 1.25
CA VAL A 111 0.32 -4.19 2.25
C VAL A 111 0.54 -3.52 3.61
N VAL A 112 1.79 -3.30 4.04
CA VAL A 112 2.08 -2.54 5.27
C VAL A 112 1.55 -1.12 5.19
N ALA A 113 1.83 -0.41 4.09
CA ALA A 113 1.36 0.96 3.90
C ALA A 113 -0.18 1.03 3.88
N ALA A 114 -0.83 0.06 3.24
CA ALA A 114 -2.29 -0.05 3.24
C ALA A 114 -2.85 -0.36 4.64
N ALA A 115 -2.17 -1.19 5.44
CA ALA A 115 -2.55 -1.49 6.82
C ALA A 115 -2.47 -0.23 7.71
N CYS A 116 -1.36 0.50 7.63
CA CYS A 116 -1.18 1.76 8.36
C CYS A 116 -2.22 2.81 7.94
N TYR A 117 -2.53 2.89 6.64
CA TYR A 117 -3.58 3.77 6.14
C TYR A 117 -4.96 3.43 6.71
N LYS A 118 -5.27 2.13 6.89
CA LYS A 118 -6.55 1.69 7.48
C LYS A 118 -6.62 1.90 8.99
N GLU A 119 -5.52 1.69 9.72
CA GLU A 119 -5.45 2.00 11.16
C GLU A 119 -5.64 3.50 11.40
N ASN A 120 -5.06 4.35 10.55
CA ASN A 120 -5.16 5.81 10.61
C ASN A 120 -4.83 6.40 11.99
N THR A 121 -3.87 5.80 12.70
CA THR A 121 -3.39 6.30 14.00
C THR A 121 -2.05 7.04 13.85
N PRO A 122 -1.72 7.98 14.76
CA PRO A 122 -0.41 8.64 14.76
C PRO A 122 0.77 7.66 14.81
N GLU A 123 0.64 6.57 15.56
CA GLU A 123 1.69 5.54 15.69
C GLU A 123 1.92 4.81 14.37
N SER A 124 0.84 4.50 13.63
CA SER A 124 0.92 3.88 12.31
C SER A 124 1.60 4.81 11.29
N PHE A 125 1.37 6.12 11.41
CA PHE A 125 2.01 7.15 10.58
C PHE A 125 3.51 7.26 10.86
N ASP A 126 3.89 7.39 12.13
CA ASP A 126 5.30 7.51 12.52
C ASP A 126 6.10 6.27 12.13
N TYR A 127 5.51 5.08 12.30
CA TYR A 127 6.12 3.81 11.86
C TYR A 127 6.40 3.81 10.36
N ILE A 128 5.37 4.06 9.52
CA ILE A 128 5.54 3.93 8.06
C ILE A 128 6.43 5.02 7.47
N VAL A 129 6.42 6.24 8.02
CA VAL A 129 7.31 7.32 7.59
C VAL A 129 8.76 7.01 7.96
N THR A 130 9.01 6.50 9.17
CA THR A 130 10.35 6.07 9.58
C THR A 130 10.85 4.96 8.68
N LEU A 131 10.03 3.93 8.46
CA LEU A 131 10.35 2.83 7.55
C LEU A 131 10.65 3.34 6.13
N TRP A 132 9.85 4.26 5.60
CA TRP A 132 10.05 4.82 4.26
C TRP A 132 11.36 5.60 4.16
N LYS A 133 11.69 6.44 5.16
CA LYS A 133 12.96 7.17 5.22
C LYS A 133 14.17 6.23 5.28
N GLU A 134 14.10 5.18 6.10
CA GLU A 134 15.16 4.17 6.20
C GLU A 134 15.36 3.43 4.87
N LEU A 135 14.27 3.08 4.18
CA LEU A 135 14.34 2.42 2.88
C LEU A 135 14.93 3.35 1.81
N ASN A 136 14.50 4.61 1.77
CA ASN A 136 15.06 5.61 0.86
C ASN A 136 16.56 5.84 1.11
N ALA A 137 16.99 5.89 2.38
CA ALA A 137 18.40 6.03 2.75
C ALA A 137 19.26 4.84 2.27
N LYS A 138 18.66 3.66 2.16
CA LYS A 138 19.30 2.45 1.58
C LYS A 138 19.22 2.41 0.04
N GLY A 139 18.75 3.47 -0.61
CA GLY A 139 18.59 3.55 -2.06
C GLY A 139 17.39 2.79 -2.63
N TYR A 140 16.47 2.33 -1.78
CA TYR A 140 15.27 1.65 -2.25
C TYR A 140 14.21 2.65 -2.71
N THR A 141 13.65 2.43 -3.90
CA THR A 141 12.52 3.20 -4.39
C THR A 141 11.22 2.47 -4.10
N ALA A 142 10.44 3.01 -3.16
CA ALA A 142 9.11 2.48 -2.87
C ALA A 142 8.22 2.54 -4.13
N THR A 143 7.33 1.56 -4.27
CA THR A 143 6.37 1.59 -5.38
C THR A 143 5.42 2.76 -5.22
N ARG A 144 4.97 3.31 -6.34
CA ARG A 144 3.94 4.35 -6.38
C ARG A 144 2.73 4.03 -5.50
N LYS A 145 2.25 2.78 -5.49
CA LYS A 145 1.10 2.36 -4.67
C LYS A 145 1.40 2.54 -3.17
N ALA A 146 2.57 2.11 -2.71
CA ALA A 146 2.99 2.32 -1.32
C ALA A 146 3.09 3.81 -0.99
N ILE A 147 3.73 4.60 -1.85
CA ILE A 147 3.88 6.05 -1.65
C ILE A 147 2.50 6.75 -1.58
N THR A 148 1.55 6.32 -2.43
CA THR A 148 0.17 6.85 -2.44
C THR A 148 -0.54 6.60 -1.11
N PHE A 149 -0.41 5.40 -0.52
CA PHE A 149 -0.97 5.11 0.81
C PHE A 149 -0.32 5.95 1.92
N ILE A 150 1.00 6.09 1.89
CA ILE A 150 1.74 6.89 2.88
C ILE A 150 1.33 8.37 2.79
N ALA A 151 1.24 8.92 1.58
CA ALA A 151 0.79 10.29 1.37
C ALA A 151 -0.66 10.50 1.78
N ALA A 152 -1.55 9.56 1.48
CA ALA A 152 -2.94 9.62 1.91
C ALA A 152 -3.07 9.59 3.45
N LEU A 153 -2.25 8.76 4.13
CA LEU A 153 -2.19 8.73 5.59
C LEU A 153 -1.68 10.07 6.15
N ALA A 154 -0.66 10.68 5.54
CA ALA A 154 -0.17 11.99 5.93
C ALA A 154 -1.27 13.08 5.85
N LEU A 155 -2.09 13.06 4.79
CA LEU A 155 -3.21 13.98 4.63
C LEU A 155 -4.32 13.76 5.67
N ASN A 156 -4.57 12.51 6.06
CA ASN A 156 -5.53 12.20 7.12
C ASN A 156 -5.06 12.70 8.49
N GLN A 157 -3.74 12.70 8.73
CA GLN A 157 -3.13 13.20 9.97
C GLN A 157 -2.87 14.72 9.96
N ASN A 158 -3.40 15.45 8.98
CA ASN A 158 -3.18 16.90 8.81
C ASN A 158 -1.68 17.28 8.71
N ARG A 159 -0.88 16.42 8.07
CA ARG A 159 0.55 16.64 7.78
C ARG A 159 0.73 16.93 6.29
N ASP A 160 0.05 17.95 5.79
CA ASP A 160 -0.07 18.22 4.36
C ASP A 160 1.27 18.53 3.68
N GLY A 161 2.18 19.22 4.38
CA GLY A 161 3.54 19.45 3.90
C GLY A 161 4.35 18.16 3.71
N ALA A 162 4.24 17.23 4.65
CA ALA A 162 4.89 15.92 4.55
C ALA A 162 4.27 15.08 3.41
N ALA A 163 2.96 15.19 3.20
CA ALA A 163 2.29 14.51 2.09
C ALA A 163 2.87 14.95 0.73
N LEU A 164 3.11 16.25 0.53
CA LEU A 164 3.74 16.76 -0.69
C LEU A 164 5.17 16.24 -0.86
N GLU A 165 5.98 16.27 0.19
CA GLU A 165 7.35 15.74 0.16
C GLU A 165 7.34 14.26 -0.27
N ILE A 166 6.47 13.46 0.33
CA ILE A 166 6.31 12.03 0.00
C ILE A 166 5.87 11.85 -1.46
N LEU A 167 4.94 12.68 -1.95
CA LEU A 167 4.45 12.63 -3.34
C LEU A 167 5.52 13.03 -4.37
N THR A 168 6.56 13.79 -3.99
CA THR A 168 7.67 14.14 -4.91
C THR A 168 8.50 12.91 -5.31
N ALA A 169 8.51 11.86 -4.48
CA ALA A 169 9.19 10.61 -4.81
C ALA A 169 8.56 9.88 -6.02
N ILE A 170 7.33 10.24 -6.40
CA ILE A 170 6.65 9.68 -7.59
C ILE A 170 7.03 10.50 -8.83
N LYS A 171 7.83 9.89 -9.71
CA LYS A 171 8.22 10.46 -11.01
C LYS A 171 7.05 10.68 -11.96
N GLU A 172 6.07 9.76 -11.96
CA GLU A 172 4.94 9.78 -12.89
C GLU A 172 3.67 10.35 -12.24
N SER A 173 3.27 11.56 -12.64
CA SER A 173 2.09 12.24 -12.11
C SER A 173 0.77 11.84 -12.79
N ARG A 174 0.77 10.98 -13.82
CA ARG A 174 -0.41 10.75 -14.67
C ARG A 174 -1.52 9.91 -14.03
N TYR A 175 -1.27 9.30 -12.89
CA TYR A 175 -2.26 8.45 -12.23
C TYR A 175 -3.24 9.30 -11.43
N ILE A 176 -4.54 9.01 -11.58
CA ILE A 176 -5.63 9.73 -10.91
C ILE A 176 -5.37 9.89 -9.41
N ALA A 177 -4.99 8.82 -8.70
CA ALA A 177 -4.73 8.87 -7.26
C ALA A 177 -3.58 9.84 -6.91
N THR A 178 -2.47 9.81 -7.65
CA THR A 178 -1.34 10.71 -7.43
C THR A 178 -1.74 12.17 -7.69
N ARG A 179 -2.45 12.46 -8.78
CA ARG A 179 -2.94 13.81 -9.08
C ARG A 179 -3.89 14.30 -8.00
N CYS A 180 -4.89 13.49 -7.66
CA CYS A 180 -5.90 13.80 -6.67
C CYS A 180 -5.28 14.11 -5.30
N LEU A 181 -4.32 13.30 -4.84
CA LEU A 181 -3.63 13.56 -3.59
C LEU A 181 -2.78 14.84 -3.64
N ARG A 182 -2.15 15.16 -4.77
CA ARG A 182 -1.40 16.42 -4.95
C ARG A 182 -2.34 17.63 -4.87
N VAL A 183 -3.45 17.60 -5.62
CA VAL A 183 -4.47 18.65 -5.61
C VAL A 183 -5.02 18.85 -4.19
N LEU A 184 -5.36 17.75 -3.51
CA LEU A 184 -5.86 17.79 -2.13
C LEU A 184 -4.83 18.39 -1.16
N ALA A 185 -3.56 18.02 -1.29
CA ALA A 185 -2.48 18.56 -0.46
C ALA A 185 -2.27 20.07 -0.68
N PHE A 186 -2.27 20.52 -1.95
CA PHE A 186 -2.16 21.94 -2.28
C PHE A 186 -3.38 22.75 -1.81
N ALA A 187 -4.59 22.18 -1.95
CA ALA A 187 -5.82 22.80 -1.47
C ALA A 187 -5.80 23.01 0.04
N LYS A 188 -5.38 22.01 0.82
CA LYS A 188 -5.26 22.12 2.28
C LYS A 188 -4.20 23.14 2.72
N LEU A 189 -3.13 23.31 1.95
CA LEU A 189 -2.07 24.30 2.19
C LEU A 189 -2.38 25.70 1.64
N ASN A 190 -3.56 25.92 1.05
CA ASN A 190 -3.95 27.15 0.36
C ASN A 190 -2.98 27.57 -0.77
N LYS A 191 -2.28 26.61 -1.39
CA LYS A 191 -1.34 26.85 -2.50
C LYS A 191 -2.02 26.62 -3.85
N PHE A 192 -3.06 27.39 -4.13
CA PHE A 192 -3.93 27.19 -5.29
C PHE A 192 -3.21 27.37 -6.65
N MET A 193 -2.19 28.23 -6.71
CA MET A 193 -1.41 28.48 -7.93
C MET A 193 -0.70 27.22 -8.46
N GLU A 194 -0.30 26.31 -7.57
CA GLU A 194 0.36 25.05 -7.93
C GLU A 194 -0.60 24.04 -8.58
N ILE A 195 -1.92 24.25 -8.46
CA ILE A 195 -2.95 23.37 -9.03
C ILE A 195 -3.18 23.69 -10.52
N ILE A 196 -3.02 24.95 -10.92
CA ILE A 196 -3.19 25.42 -12.31
C ILE A 196 -2.41 24.58 -13.32
N PRO A 197 -1.08 24.36 -13.18
CA PRO A 197 -0.33 23.57 -14.15
C PRO A 197 -0.78 22.11 -14.21
N ILE A 198 -1.29 21.56 -13.10
CA ILE A 198 -1.84 20.20 -13.06
C ILE A 198 -3.10 20.12 -13.91
N PHE A 199 -4.04 21.06 -13.75
CA PHE A 199 -5.29 21.08 -14.51
C PHE A 199 -5.07 21.40 -15.99
N ARG A 200 -4.20 22.36 -16.32
CA ARG A 200 -3.83 22.64 -17.72
C ARG A 200 -3.28 21.40 -18.40
N SER A 201 -2.32 20.71 -17.77
CA SER A 201 -1.74 19.48 -18.31
C SER A 201 -2.78 18.36 -18.53
N SER A 202 -3.85 18.33 -17.74
CA SER A 202 -4.93 17.35 -17.89
C SER A 202 -5.93 17.73 -19.01
N LEU A 203 -6.06 19.01 -19.33
CA LEU A 203 -6.90 19.54 -20.42
C LEU A 203 -6.17 19.59 -21.77
N ASP A 204 -4.83 19.62 -21.77
CA ASP A 204 -3.98 19.60 -22.96
C ASP A 204 -4.01 18.22 -23.65
N TYR A 205 -5.11 17.92 -24.36
CA TYR A 205 -5.29 16.75 -25.23
C TYR A 205 -4.51 16.88 -26.54
N SER A 206 -3.19 17.00 -26.45
CA SER A 206 -2.35 17.22 -27.65
C SER A 206 -2.12 15.94 -28.46
N SER A 207 -2.57 14.76 -28.01
CA SER A 207 -2.33 13.49 -28.69
C SER A 207 -3.58 12.60 -28.75
N PRO A 208 -3.96 12.05 -29.92
CA PRO A 208 -5.08 11.11 -30.04
C PRO A 208 -4.88 9.78 -29.27
N HIS A 209 -3.69 9.56 -28.69
CA HIS A 209 -3.38 8.38 -27.86
C HIS A 209 -3.29 8.69 -26.36
N SER A 210 -3.51 9.95 -25.92
CA SER A 210 -3.50 10.27 -24.49
C SER A 210 -4.80 9.82 -23.83
N GLN A 211 -4.68 9.07 -22.73
CA GLN A 211 -5.84 8.70 -21.93
C GLN A 211 -6.40 9.94 -21.22
N LYS A 212 -7.74 10.01 -21.13
CA LYS A 212 -8.46 11.05 -20.41
C LYS A 212 -7.98 11.15 -18.96
N GLU A 213 -7.47 12.31 -18.57
CA GLU A 213 -6.99 12.53 -17.22
C GLU A 213 -8.16 12.91 -16.29
N SER A 214 -8.69 11.95 -15.53
CA SER A 214 -9.81 12.20 -14.62
C SER A 214 -9.39 12.49 -13.18
N TYR A 215 -10.36 13.01 -12.41
CA TYR A 215 -10.31 13.36 -10.99
C TYR A 215 -11.52 12.79 -10.23
N PHE A 216 -11.33 12.49 -8.94
CA PHE A 216 -12.44 12.07 -8.07
C PHE A 216 -13.29 13.26 -7.65
N HIS A 217 -14.61 13.07 -7.64
CA HIS A 217 -15.57 14.10 -7.25
C HIS A 217 -15.27 14.71 -5.88
N ASP A 218 -15.04 13.87 -4.86
CA ASP A 218 -14.78 14.28 -3.48
C ASP A 218 -13.59 15.26 -3.37
N VAL A 219 -12.58 15.11 -4.23
CA VAL A 219 -11.39 15.96 -4.21
C VAL A 219 -11.69 17.34 -4.79
N ILE A 220 -12.53 17.39 -5.83
CA ILE A 220 -12.98 18.65 -6.42
C ILE A 220 -13.89 19.38 -5.46
N GLU A 221 -14.81 18.69 -4.78
CA GLU A 221 -15.69 19.28 -3.77
C GLU A 221 -14.88 19.91 -2.63
N VAL A 222 -13.86 19.20 -2.11
CA VAL A 222 -12.98 19.75 -1.08
C VAL A 222 -12.22 20.98 -1.58
N LEU A 223 -11.78 20.99 -2.85
CA LEU A 223 -11.12 22.14 -3.44
C LEU A 223 -12.08 23.34 -3.56
N GLU A 224 -13.30 23.15 -4.03
CA GLU A 224 -14.32 24.20 -4.15
C GLU A 224 -14.64 24.82 -2.80
N ASN A 225 -14.90 23.99 -1.79
CA ASN A 225 -15.11 24.43 -0.42
C ASN A 225 -13.93 25.26 0.13
N LYS A 226 -12.70 24.89 -0.23
CA LYS A 226 -11.49 25.62 0.19
C LYS A 226 -11.32 26.94 -0.55
N LEU A 227 -11.68 27.00 -1.83
CA LEU A 227 -11.65 28.25 -2.62
C LEU A 227 -12.69 29.25 -2.13
N GLU A 228 -13.89 28.78 -1.77
CA GLU A 228 -14.94 29.61 -1.17
C GLU A 228 -14.51 30.17 0.19
N GLN A 229 -13.91 29.32 1.05
CA GLN A 229 -13.36 29.76 2.34
C GLN A 229 -12.25 30.80 2.19
N ALA A 230 -11.41 30.67 1.16
CA ALA A 230 -10.30 31.58 0.91
C ALA A 230 -10.72 32.88 0.19
N GLN A 231 -12.02 33.05 -0.11
CA GLN A 231 -12.56 34.21 -0.84
C GLN A 231 -11.82 34.49 -2.16
N VAL A 232 -11.36 33.43 -2.83
CA VAL A 232 -10.69 33.54 -4.13
C VAL A 232 -11.72 34.06 -5.14
N SER A 233 -11.33 35.04 -5.97
CA SER A 233 -12.24 35.65 -6.94
C SER A 233 -12.75 34.59 -7.91
N LYS A 234 -14.04 34.61 -8.24
CA LYS A 234 -14.62 33.69 -9.23
C LYS A 234 -14.05 33.88 -10.64
N ASP A 235 -13.39 35.00 -10.90
CA ASP A 235 -12.68 35.28 -12.15
C ASP A 235 -11.29 34.66 -12.23
N ASP A 236 -10.81 34.05 -11.14
CA ASP A 236 -9.52 33.38 -11.13
C ASP A 236 -9.49 32.23 -12.13
N GLU A 237 -8.32 32.08 -12.74
CA GLU A 237 -8.07 31.08 -13.75
C GLU A 237 -8.45 29.66 -13.30
N LEU A 238 -8.27 29.37 -12.01
CA LEU A 238 -8.58 28.07 -11.43
C LEU A 238 -10.07 27.73 -11.49
N PHE A 239 -10.98 28.71 -11.32
CA PHE A 239 -12.42 28.49 -11.43
C PHE A 239 -12.85 28.20 -12.87
N LYS A 240 -12.19 28.84 -13.84
CA LYS A 240 -12.40 28.57 -15.27
C LYS A 240 -11.96 27.15 -15.61
N LEU A 241 -10.76 26.76 -15.19
CA LEU A 241 -10.24 25.40 -15.39
C LEU A 241 -11.13 24.34 -14.72
N LEU A 242 -11.67 24.61 -13.54
CA LEU A 242 -12.63 23.70 -12.88
C LEU A 242 -13.93 23.54 -13.68
N SER A 243 -14.43 24.65 -14.24
CA SER A 243 -15.61 24.62 -15.11
C SER A 243 -15.35 23.82 -16.38
N ASP A 244 -14.17 24.00 -16.99
CA ASP A 244 -13.75 23.27 -18.19
C ASP A 244 -13.58 21.76 -17.90
N LEU A 245 -13.01 21.40 -16.75
CA LEU A 245 -12.91 20.00 -16.31
C LEU A 245 -14.28 19.35 -16.11
N LYS A 246 -15.25 20.10 -15.56
CA LYS A 246 -16.65 19.66 -15.40
C LYS A 246 -17.33 19.46 -16.76
N GLN A 247 -17.19 20.43 -17.66
CA GLN A 247 -17.79 20.39 -19.01
C GLN A 247 -17.23 19.26 -19.87
N ASN A 248 -15.91 19.02 -19.78
CA ASN A 248 -15.24 17.96 -20.53
C ASN A 248 -15.34 16.58 -19.84
N GLU A 249 -16.21 16.39 -18.83
CA GLU A 249 -16.47 15.12 -18.12
C GLU A 249 -15.20 14.47 -17.52
N HIS A 250 -14.27 15.26 -16.96
CA HIS A 250 -13.08 14.72 -16.29
C HIS A 250 -13.35 14.23 -14.87
N ILE A 251 -14.55 14.46 -14.34
CA ILE A 251 -14.91 14.08 -12.98
C ILE A 251 -15.54 12.69 -12.99
N THR A 252 -14.96 11.79 -12.19
CA THR A 252 -15.48 10.43 -12.00
C THR A 252 -16.18 10.33 -10.65
N TYR A 253 -17.41 9.83 -10.67
CA TYR A 253 -18.17 9.42 -9.49
C TYR A 253 -17.86 7.95 -9.23
N THR A 254 -17.22 7.64 -8.11
CA THR A 254 -16.92 6.28 -7.65
C THR A 254 -17.96 5.76 -6.68
#